data_AF-A0A9X4LIE0-F1
#
_entry.id   AF-A0A9X4LIE0-F1
#
_cell.length_a   1.000
_cell.length_b   1.000
_cell.length_c   1.000
_cell.angle_alpha   90.00
_cell.angle_beta   90.00
_cell.angle_gamma   90.00
#
_symmetry.space_group_name_H-M   'P 1'
#
loop_
_entity.id
_entity.type
_entity.pdbx_description
1 polymer ?
#
loop_
_entity_poly.entity_id
_entity_poly.type
_entity_poly.pdbx_seq_one_letter_code
_entity_poly.pdbx_strand_id
1 'polypeptide(L)'
;MRRHLCRPRPGPQRQRGAGLVETTLVLPTLLFLVLGLWQAALGYHAKSSVNYATFEAARAGSVANASRAKIMSGFQRAMLGYYGGGRTAAELASTGKKVLEDITGTVVRIEILSPTQESFDDYNSPELQKALKTDEKVIPNTGLDELSCPRDVPGCQSDPKKNASGQSLLDANLLKLRVTYGIPEKKQLPLVGRFYTWALGKLGAGADDPFKQALIDAHRIPVVSHVVVRMQSDAIRNAAMVSNPGPGNDGRPVDPGPPASSPSLPTCPWWDPSCSICTDGSDVGKCEPKPPSCGGH
;
A
#
# COMPACT_ATOMS: atom_id res chain seq x y z
N MET A 1 -80.12 10.24 -52.98
CA MET A 1 -78.70 9.93 -52.69
C MET A 1 -78.39 10.22 -51.23
N ARG A 2 -78.19 9.20 -50.38
CA ARG A 2 -77.36 9.28 -49.15
C ARG A 2 -77.17 7.85 -48.61
N ARG A 3 -75.97 7.31 -48.81
CA ARG A 3 -75.58 5.97 -48.33
C ARG A 3 -75.28 6.08 -46.84
N HIS A 4 -76.07 5.40 -46.00
CA HIS A 4 -75.71 5.16 -44.61
C HIS A 4 -74.68 4.02 -44.56
N LEU A 5 -73.40 4.39 -44.60
CA LEU A 5 -72.29 3.47 -44.36
C LEU A 5 -72.24 3.15 -42.87
N CYS A 6 -72.63 1.93 -42.50
CA CYS A 6 -72.34 1.37 -41.17
C CYS A 6 -70.82 1.25 -41.01
N ARG A 7 -70.26 2.03 -40.08
CA ARG A 7 -68.86 1.91 -39.68
C ARG A 7 -68.74 0.74 -38.68
N PRO A 8 -67.87 -0.25 -38.90
CA PRO A 8 -67.67 -1.33 -37.94
C PRO A 8 -67.05 -0.76 -36.65
N ARG A 9 -67.53 -1.22 -35.48
CA ARG A 9 -66.92 -0.91 -34.19
C ARG A 9 -65.52 -1.55 -34.13
N PRO A 10 -64.48 -0.83 -33.69
CA PRO A 10 -63.17 -1.43 -33.48
C PRO A 10 -63.28 -2.49 -32.38
N GLY A 11 -62.88 -3.72 -32.70
CA GLY A 11 -62.78 -4.80 -31.71
C GLY A 11 -61.73 -4.48 -30.64
N PRO A 12 -61.79 -5.12 -29.46
CA PRO A 12 -60.86 -4.85 -28.37
C PRO A 12 -59.43 -5.10 -28.84
N GLN A 13 -58.60 -4.06 -28.83
CA GLN A 13 -57.16 -4.19 -29.07
C GLN A 13 -56.59 -5.11 -27.99
N ARG A 14 -56.10 -6.28 -28.39
CA ARG A 14 -55.26 -7.12 -27.52
C ARG A 14 -54.04 -6.29 -27.13
N GLN A 15 -54.03 -5.78 -25.90
CA GLN A 15 -52.82 -5.27 -25.27
C GLN A 15 -51.83 -6.43 -25.17
N ARG A 16 -50.93 -6.54 -26.13
CA ARG A 16 -49.75 -7.39 -26.00
C ARG A 16 -48.88 -6.71 -24.96
N GLY A 17 -48.46 -7.45 -23.93
CA GLY A 17 -47.75 -6.95 -22.73
C GLY A 17 -46.36 -6.35 -23.00
N ALA A 18 -46.27 -5.38 -23.92
CA ALA A 18 -45.06 -4.67 -24.30
C ALA A 18 -44.44 -3.98 -23.08
N GLY A 19 -45.24 -3.37 -22.20
CA GLY A 19 -44.77 -2.80 -20.95
C GLY A 19 -44.15 -3.84 -20.01
N LEU A 20 -44.62 -5.09 -20.03
CA LEU A 20 -44.08 -6.18 -19.22
C LEU A 20 -42.71 -6.64 -19.75
N VAL A 21 -42.56 -6.75 -21.07
CA VAL A 21 -41.28 -7.10 -21.73
C VAL A 21 -40.26 -5.96 -21.58
N GLU A 22 -40.68 -4.71 -21.78
CA GLU A 22 -39.82 -3.53 -21.62
C GLU A 22 -39.35 -3.39 -20.17
N THR A 23 -40.25 -3.51 -19.19
CA THR A 23 -39.86 -3.45 -17.77
C THR A 23 -38.95 -4.61 -17.38
N THR A 24 -39.17 -5.81 -17.92
CA THR A 24 -38.33 -6.99 -17.64
C THR A 24 -36.89 -6.81 -18.12
N LEU A 25 -36.65 -6.02 -19.16
CA LEU A 25 -35.30 -5.76 -19.67
C LEU A 25 -34.69 -4.49 -19.06
N VAL A 26 -35.48 -3.42 -18.96
CA VAL A 26 -35.00 -2.11 -18.51
C VAL A 26 -34.68 -2.12 -17.02
N LEU A 27 -35.54 -2.72 -16.19
CA LEU A 27 -35.40 -2.65 -14.73
C LEU A 27 -34.15 -3.38 -14.22
N PRO A 28 -33.83 -4.62 -14.65
CA PRO A 28 -32.58 -5.28 -14.25
C PRO A 28 -31.33 -4.55 -14.77
N THR A 29 -31.40 -3.99 -15.98
CA THR A 29 -30.29 -3.24 -16.57
C THR A 29 -30.00 -1.97 -15.77
N LEU A 30 -31.04 -1.21 -15.43
CA LEU A 30 -30.92 0.00 -14.62
C LEU A 30 -30.44 -0.33 -13.20
N LEU A 31 -30.95 -1.41 -12.60
CA LEU A 31 -30.48 -1.89 -11.30
C LEU A 31 -28.99 -2.23 -11.33
N PHE A 32 -28.53 -2.97 -12.35
CA PHE A 32 -27.12 -3.33 -12.49
C PHE A 32 -26.23 -2.09 -12.65
N LEU A 33 -26.66 -1.09 -13.42
CA LEU A 33 -25.95 0.19 -13.55
C LEU A 33 -25.83 0.92 -12.21
N VAL A 34 -26.92 1.02 -11.44
CA VAL A 34 -26.90 1.67 -10.12
C VAL A 34 -25.97 0.94 -9.15
N LEU A 35 -26.05 -0.40 -9.10
CA LEU A 35 -25.15 -1.20 -8.27
C LEU A 35 -23.68 -1.09 -8.72
N GLY A 36 -23.43 -1.02 -10.03
CA GLY A 36 -22.09 -0.78 -10.59
C GLY A 36 -21.51 0.56 -10.16
N LEU A 37 -22.29 1.64 -10.26
CA LEU A 37 -21.89 2.97 -9.79
C LEU A 37 -21.62 2.98 -8.28
N TRP A 38 -22.45 2.29 -7.50
CA TRP A 38 -22.26 2.18 -6.06
C TRP A 38 -21.00 1.37 -5.70
N GLN A 39 -20.73 0.28 -6.42
CA GLN A 39 -19.49 -0.50 -6.26
C GLN A 39 -18.27 0.36 -6.59
N ALA A 40 -18.33 1.18 -7.63
CA ALA A 40 -17.26 2.12 -7.98
C ALA A 40 -17.03 3.15 -6.86
N ALA A 41 -18.11 3.67 -6.25
CA ALA A 41 -18.02 4.58 -5.11
C ALA A 41 -17.34 3.92 -3.89
N LEU A 42 -17.69 2.67 -3.56
CA LEU A 42 -17.03 1.90 -2.51
C LEU A 42 -15.54 1.64 -2.83
N GLY A 43 -15.23 1.35 -4.09
CA GLY A 43 -13.86 1.20 -4.58
C GLY A 43 -13.05 2.49 -4.42
N TYR A 44 -13.64 3.64 -4.75
CA TYR A 44 -13.01 4.95 -4.56
C TYR A 44 -12.79 5.27 -3.08
N HIS A 45 -13.76 4.98 -2.22
CA HIS A 45 -13.60 5.15 -0.77
C HIS A 45 -12.44 4.29 -0.23
N ALA A 46 -12.38 3.01 -0.62
CA ALA A 46 -11.29 2.12 -0.25
C ALA A 46 -9.94 2.63 -0.77
N LYS A 47 -9.88 3.08 -2.03
CA LYS A 47 -8.69 3.70 -2.62
C LYS A 47 -8.22 4.92 -1.83
N SER A 48 -9.15 5.79 -1.43
CA SER A 48 -8.86 6.97 -0.61
C SER A 48 -8.29 6.58 0.76
N SER A 49 -8.89 5.59 1.43
CA SER A 49 -8.38 5.05 2.70
C SER A 49 -6.96 4.47 2.56
N VAL A 50 -6.70 3.69 1.50
CA VAL A 50 -5.36 3.13 1.23
C VAL A 50 -4.35 4.23 0.91
N ASN A 51 -4.73 5.28 0.16
CA ASN A 51 -3.85 6.42 -0.11
C ASN A 51 -3.44 7.15 1.17
N TYR A 52 -4.41 7.44 2.05
CA TYR A 52 -4.12 8.04 3.34
C TYR A 52 -3.23 7.13 4.19
N ALA A 53 -3.54 5.83 4.26
CA ALA A 53 -2.73 4.88 5.00
C ALA A 53 -1.30 4.72 4.45
N THR A 54 -1.15 4.82 3.13
CA THR A 54 0.16 4.78 2.47
C THR A 54 0.99 6.03 2.83
N PHE A 55 0.36 7.20 2.91
CA PHE A 55 1.02 8.43 3.38
C PHE A 55 1.45 8.36 4.85
N GLU A 56 0.58 7.89 5.75
CA GLU A 56 0.93 7.69 7.16
C GLU A 56 2.04 6.65 7.33
N ALA A 57 2.00 5.57 6.54
CA ALA A 57 3.07 4.57 6.50
C ALA A 57 4.41 5.17 6.07
N ALA A 58 4.41 6.02 5.04
CA ALA A 58 5.61 6.72 4.58
C ALA A 58 6.13 7.72 5.61
N ARG A 59 5.25 8.48 6.27
CA ARG A 59 5.63 9.38 7.36
C ARG A 59 6.25 8.63 8.53
N ALA A 60 5.67 7.50 8.93
CA ALA A 60 6.23 6.66 9.98
C ALA A 60 7.59 6.07 9.58
N GLY A 61 7.76 5.71 8.31
CA GLY A 61 9.03 5.23 7.76
C GLY A 61 10.12 6.29 7.66
N SER A 62 9.77 7.52 7.27
CA SER A 62 10.77 8.58 7.01
C SER A 62 11.53 9.01 8.25
N VAL A 63 10.91 8.92 9.43
CA VAL A 63 11.52 9.24 10.73
C VAL A 63 12.14 8.04 11.43
N ALA A 64 11.94 6.82 10.92
CA ALA A 64 12.36 5.58 11.55
C ALA A 64 13.24 4.73 10.62
N ASN A 65 14.18 5.37 9.95
CA ASN A 65 15.21 4.75 9.13
C ASN A 65 14.67 3.87 8.00
N ALA A 66 13.48 4.18 7.47
CA ALA A 66 12.75 3.37 6.51
C ALA A 66 12.42 1.95 7.00
N SER A 67 12.30 1.76 8.32
CA SER A 67 11.97 0.48 8.94
C SER A 67 10.64 -0.08 8.46
N ARG A 68 10.69 -1.29 7.87
CA ARG A 68 9.50 -2.04 7.43
C ARG A 68 8.45 -2.18 8.53
N ALA A 69 8.87 -2.46 9.76
CA ALA A 69 7.96 -2.64 10.90
C ALA A 69 7.20 -1.35 11.21
N LYS A 70 7.88 -0.20 11.18
CA LYS A 70 7.27 1.11 11.44
C LYS A 70 6.33 1.52 10.30
N ILE A 71 6.74 1.31 9.05
CA ILE A 71 5.89 1.52 7.87
C ILE A 71 4.62 0.67 7.96
N MET A 72 4.72 -0.63 8.24
CA MET A 72 3.58 -1.52 8.37
C MET A 72 2.66 -1.10 9.54
N SER A 73 3.23 -0.75 10.70
CA SER A 73 2.44 -0.30 11.84
C SER A 73 1.70 1.02 11.57
N GLY A 74 2.32 1.95 10.83
CA GLY A 74 1.69 3.20 10.39
C GLY A 74 0.54 2.93 9.41
N PHE A 75 0.74 2.01 8.46
CA PHE A 75 -0.30 1.57 7.54
C PHE A 75 -1.50 0.96 8.28
N GLN A 76 -1.24 0.01 9.18
CA GLN A 76 -2.28 -0.66 9.97
C GLN A 76 -3.07 0.32 10.85
N ARG A 77 -2.37 1.25 11.53
CA ARG A 77 -3.01 2.30 12.33
C ARG A 77 -3.93 3.19 11.49
N ALA A 78 -3.47 3.63 10.33
CA ALA A 78 -4.29 4.46 9.44
C ALA A 78 -5.48 3.69 8.83
N MET A 79 -5.35 2.37 8.66
CA MET A 79 -6.45 1.52 8.18
C MET A 79 -7.54 1.28 9.25
N LEU A 80 -7.33 1.59 10.53
CA LEU A 80 -8.34 1.38 11.58
C LEU A 80 -9.71 1.98 11.22
N GLY A 81 -9.73 3.21 10.67
CA GLY A 81 -10.96 3.87 10.25
C GLY A 81 -11.71 3.12 9.15
N TYR A 82 -11.00 2.50 8.21
CA TYR A 82 -11.59 1.70 7.13
C TYR A 82 -12.26 0.41 7.67
N TYR A 83 -11.77 -0.12 8.79
CA TYR A 83 -12.30 -1.29 9.48
C TYR A 83 -13.41 -0.99 10.49
N GLY A 84 -13.83 0.27 10.62
CA GLY A 84 -14.90 0.71 11.51
C GLY A 84 -14.44 1.55 12.70
N GLY A 85 -13.13 1.67 12.93
CA GLY A 85 -12.56 2.49 14.00
C GLY A 85 -13.02 2.06 15.39
N GLY A 86 -13.16 3.04 16.29
CA GLY A 86 -13.67 2.83 17.64
C GLY A 86 -13.75 4.16 18.39
N ARG A 87 -14.73 4.30 19.27
CA ARG A 87 -14.93 5.48 20.13
C ARG A 87 -14.32 5.29 21.52
N THR A 88 -14.00 4.05 21.87
CA THR A 88 -13.39 3.65 23.14
C THR A 88 -12.10 2.85 22.90
N ALA A 89 -11.24 2.77 23.90
CA ALA A 89 -10.00 1.99 23.82
C ALA A 89 -10.27 0.50 23.54
N ALA A 90 -11.34 -0.07 24.11
CA ALA A 90 -11.73 -1.46 23.89
C ALA A 90 -12.20 -1.71 22.45
N GLU A 91 -12.99 -0.79 21.88
CA GLU A 91 -13.43 -0.88 20.48
C GLU A 91 -12.24 -0.76 19.53
N LEU A 92 -11.35 0.20 19.77
CA LEU A 92 -10.12 0.37 18.99
C LEU A 92 -9.24 -0.88 19.07
N ALA A 93 -9.07 -1.47 20.26
CA ALA A 93 -8.35 -2.72 20.45
C ALA A 93 -8.96 -3.86 19.61
N SER A 94 -10.29 -3.98 19.61
CA SER A 94 -11.01 -5.00 18.82
C SER A 94 -10.87 -4.79 17.31
N THR A 95 -10.95 -3.55 16.83
CA THR A 95 -10.77 -3.21 15.42
C THR A 95 -9.32 -3.42 15.00
N GLY A 96 -8.36 -3.10 15.85
CA GLY A 96 -6.95 -3.38 15.58
C GLY A 96 -6.65 -4.87 15.44
N LYS A 97 -7.31 -5.75 16.23
CA LYS A 97 -7.21 -7.20 16.01
C LYS A 97 -7.70 -7.60 14.61
N LYS A 98 -8.86 -7.10 14.19
CA LYS A 98 -9.40 -7.34 12.83
C LYS A 98 -8.44 -6.86 11.74
N VAL A 99 -7.80 -5.70 11.96
CA VAL A 99 -6.80 -5.14 11.05
C VAL A 99 -5.58 -6.05 10.97
N LEU A 100 -5.05 -6.52 12.10
CA LEU A 100 -3.89 -7.41 12.12
C LEU A 100 -4.17 -8.77 11.48
N GLU A 101 -5.37 -9.31 11.69
CA GLU A 101 -5.82 -10.58 11.10
C GLU A 101 -6.04 -10.46 9.58
N ASP A 102 -6.60 -9.35 9.11
CA ASP A 102 -6.86 -9.17 7.67
C ASP A 102 -5.61 -8.69 6.95
N ILE A 103 -4.90 -7.67 7.45
CA ILE A 103 -3.69 -7.08 6.84
C ILE A 103 -2.47 -7.96 7.09
N THR A 104 -2.38 -9.00 6.28
CA THR A 104 -1.26 -9.94 6.21
C THR A 104 -0.52 -9.80 4.87
N GLY A 105 0.65 -10.45 4.76
CA GLY A 105 1.46 -10.42 3.55
C GLY A 105 0.81 -11.03 2.31
N THR A 106 -0.35 -11.70 2.44
CA THR A 106 -1.12 -12.25 1.32
C THR A 106 -2.12 -11.24 0.74
N VAL A 107 -2.48 -10.19 1.50
CA VAL A 107 -3.45 -9.19 1.06
C VAL A 107 -2.87 -7.79 0.90
N VAL A 108 -1.71 -7.53 1.53
CA VAL A 108 -0.94 -6.30 1.43
C VAL A 108 0.49 -6.60 1.06
N ARG A 109 0.97 -5.91 0.01
CA ARG A 109 2.39 -5.83 -0.33
C ARG A 109 2.83 -4.37 -0.24
N ILE A 110 3.81 -4.10 0.62
CA ILE A 110 4.45 -2.79 0.76
C ILE A 110 5.86 -2.93 0.21
N GLU A 111 6.18 -2.10 -0.78
CA GLU A 111 7.44 -2.10 -1.51
C GLU A 111 8.07 -0.72 -1.38
N ILE A 112 9.34 -0.67 -0.96
CA ILE A 112 10.12 0.58 -0.93
C ILE A 112 10.84 0.69 -2.27
N LEU A 113 10.35 1.56 -3.15
CA LEU A 113 10.91 1.81 -4.49
C LEU A 113 12.14 2.71 -4.48
N SER A 114 12.32 3.51 -3.42
CA SER A 114 13.47 4.39 -3.21
C SER A 114 13.57 4.67 -1.72
N PRO A 115 14.79 4.70 -1.13
CA PRO A 115 16.05 4.25 -1.74
C PRO A 115 16.01 2.79 -2.20
N THR A 116 16.66 2.48 -3.32
CA THR A 116 16.79 1.11 -3.82
C THR A 116 17.91 0.41 -3.07
N GLN A 117 18.04 -0.92 -3.23
CA GLN A 117 19.19 -1.62 -2.65
C GLN A 117 20.50 -1.01 -3.15
N GLU A 118 20.61 -0.75 -4.45
CA GLU A 118 21.79 -0.20 -5.11
C GLU A 118 22.14 1.21 -4.59
N SER A 119 21.15 2.02 -4.17
CA SER A 119 21.42 3.35 -3.59
C SER A 119 22.29 3.25 -2.34
N PHE A 120 22.17 2.17 -1.58
CA PHE A 120 23.03 1.91 -0.44
C PHE A 120 24.42 1.42 -0.85
N ASP A 121 24.60 0.87 -2.06
CA ASP A 121 25.94 0.55 -2.56
C ASP A 121 26.69 1.82 -2.97
N ASP A 122 25.97 2.79 -3.54
CA ASP A 122 26.54 4.06 -4.01
C ASP A 122 26.82 5.05 -2.87
N TYR A 123 25.95 5.12 -1.86
CA TYR A 123 25.93 6.19 -0.85
C TYR A 123 26.07 5.68 0.60
N ASN A 124 26.64 4.50 0.81
CA ASN A 124 26.89 3.98 2.17
C ASN A 124 27.82 4.91 2.98
N SER A 125 27.49 5.13 4.24
CA SER A 125 28.33 5.86 5.21
C SER A 125 28.84 4.91 6.31
N PRO A 126 30.08 4.40 6.22
CA PRO A 126 30.68 3.55 7.26
C PRO A 126 30.78 4.18 8.64
N GLU A 127 30.97 5.51 8.74
CA GLU A 127 30.98 6.20 10.02
C GLU A 127 29.62 6.14 10.70
N LEU A 128 28.56 6.33 9.92
CA LEU A 128 27.19 6.31 10.41
C LEU A 128 26.74 4.89 10.77
N GLN A 129 27.18 3.86 10.04
CA GLN A 129 26.99 2.46 10.43
C GLN A 129 27.53 2.17 11.83
N LYS A 130 28.75 2.66 12.13
CA LYS A 130 29.35 2.52 13.47
C LYS A 130 28.57 3.31 14.52
N ALA A 131 28.14 4.52 14.20
CA ALA A 131 27.36 5.36 15.12
C ALA A 131 26.00 4.73 15.48
N LEU A 132 25.33 4.13 14.49
CA LEU A 132 24.03 3.47 14.64
C LEU A 132 24.14 2.01 15.12
N LYS A 133 25.35 1.46 15.24
CA LYS A 133 25.62 0.07 15.63
C LYS A 133 24.87 -0.93 14.77
N THR A 134 24.92 -0.75 13.45
CA THR A 134 24.27 -1.62 12.48
C THR A 134 25.30 -2.14 11.47
N ASP A 135 25.17 -3.41 11.10
CA ASP A 135 25.95 -4.03 10.03
C ASP A 135 25.34 -3.75 8.65
N GLU A 136 24.08 -3.29 8.62
CA GLU A 136 23.40 -2.88 7.39
C GLU A 136 23.93 -1.56 6.85
N LYS A 137 23.90 -1.40 5.53
CA LYS A 137 24.33 -0.15 4.87
C LYS A 137 23.39 0.99 5.20
N VAL A 138 23.96 2.20 5.34
CA VAL A 138 23.22 3.39 5.77
C VAL A 138 23.48 4.56 4.83
N ILE A 139 22.40 5.26 4.46
CA ILE A 139 22.48 6.50 3.68
C ILE A 139 22.22 7.68 4.63
N PRO A 140 23.15 8.63 4.72
CA PRO A 140 22.99 9.79 5.59
C PRO A 140 21.89 10.73 5.07
N ASN A 141 21.17 11.37 6.00
CA ASN A 141 20.08 12.32 5.70
C ASN A 141 20.45 13.79 6.00
N THR A 142 21.71 14.09 6.32
CA THR A 142 22.18 15.44 6.71
C THR A 142 23.00 16.13 5.61
N GLY A 143 22.85 17.45 5.45
CA GLY A 143 23.67 18.26 4.54
C GLY A 143 23.44 17.97 3.05
N LEU A 144 22.25 17.47 2.70
CA LEU A 144 21.92 16.97 1.35
C LEU A 144 21.92 18.06 0.27
N ASP A 145 21.82 19.32 0.67
CA ASP A 145 21.85 20.52 -0.17
C ASP A 145 23.27 20.89 -0.62
N GLU A 146 24.28 20.52 0.17
CA GLU A 146 25.68 20.85 -0.10
C GLU A 146 26.48 19.63 -0.61
N LEU A 147 26.01 18.42 -0.28
CA LEU A 147 26.76 17.18 -0.48
C LEU A 147 26.20 16.37 -1.65
N SER A 148 27.09 15.96 -2.55
CA SER A 148 26.79 14.92 -3.56
C SER A 148 27.18 13.51 -3.08
N CYS A 149 27.94 13.41 -1.99
CA CYS A 149 28.39 12.18 -1.35
C CYS A 149 28.32 12.29 0.18
N PRO A 150 28.20 11.17 0.91
CA PRO A 150 28.43 11.14 2.35
C PRO A 150 29.75 11.83 2.73
N ARG A 151 29.76 12.57 3.84
CA ARG A 151 30.94 13.33 4.30
C ARG A 151 32.16 12.44 4.53
N ASP A 152 31.92 11.21 4.97
CA ASP A 152 32.94 10.20 5.26
C ASP A 152 33.42 9.43 4.03
N VAL A 153 32.78 9.65 2.86
CA VAL A 153 33.15 9.02 1.58
C VAL A 153 33.22 10.07 0.46
N PRO A 154 34.19 11.01 0.51
CA PRO A 154 34.37 12.04 -0.51
C PRO A 154 34.94 11.42 -1.80
N GLY A 155 34.06 10.87 -2.64
CA GLY A 155 34.42 10.08 -3.83
C GLY A 155 33.48 8.91 -4.13
N CYS A 156 32.33 8.87 -3.45
CA CYS A 156 31.24 7.94 -3.75
C CYS A 156 30.79 8.00 -5.22
N GLN A 157 30.03 7.02 -5.68
CA GLN A 157 29.48 7.01 -7.04
C GLN A 157 28.29 7.98 -7.14
N SER A 158 28.58 9.29 -7.21
CA SER A 158 27.55 10.33 -7.14
C SER A 158 26.85 10.64 -8.47
N ASP A 159 27.41 10.21 -9.60
CA ASP A 159 26.86 10.46 -10.94
C ASP A 159 25.74 9.47 -11.27
N PRO A 160 24.46 9.90 -11.35
CA PRO A 160 23.33 9.02 -11.63
C PRO A 160 23.39 8.32 -12.99
N LYS A 161 24.28 8.77 -13.90
CA LYS A 161 24.47 8.11 -15.21
C LYS A 161 25.43 6.92 -15.14
N LYS A 162 26.21 6.81 -14.07
CA LYS A 162 27.30 5.83 -13.94
C LYS A 162 27.15 4.95 -12.70
N ASN A 163 26.43 5.42 -11.69
CA ASN A 163 26.26 4.70 -10.45
C ASN A 163 25.26 3.54 -10.55
N ALA A 164 25.31 2.62 -9.59
CA ALA A 164 24.53 1.38 -9.67
C ALA A 164 23.02 1.64 -9.51
N SER A 165 22.64 2.65 -8.73
CA SER A 165 21.25 3.00 -8.43
C SER A 165 20.56 3.85 -9.48
N GLY A 166 21.32 4.59 -10.29
CA GLY A 166 20.77 5.61 -11.19
C GLY A 166 20.18 6.81 -10.46
N GLN A 167 20.52 7.01 -9.19
CA GLN A 167 19.94 8.03 -8.31
C GLN A 167 21.00 9.00 -7.81
N SER A 168 20.64 10.25 -7.55
CA SER A 168 21.48 11.15 -6.76
C SER A 168 21.35 10.88 -5.26
N LEU A 169 22.24 11.43 -4.43
CA LEU A 169 22.11 11.34 -2.96
C LEU A 169 20.77 11.93 -2.46
N LEU A 170 20.27 12.98 -3.13
CA LEU A 170 18.98 13.61 -2.84
C LEU A 170 17.80 12.71 -3.22
N ASP A 171 17.91 11.96 -4.32
CA ASP A 171 16.88 11.00 -4.76
C ASP A 171 16.87 9.76 -3.87
N ALA A 172 18.04 9.28 -3.46
CA ALA A 172 18.20 8.19 -2.50
C ALA A 172 17.61 8.55 -1.12
N ASN A 173 17.55 9.84 -0.76
CA ASN A 173 16.87 10.35 0.43
C ASN A 173 15.36 10.63 0.25
N LEU A 174 14.76 10.17 -0.85
CA LEU A 174 13.30 10.12 -1.01
C LEU A 174 12.79 8.72 -0.72
N LEU A 175 11.92 8.62 0.29
CA LEU A 175 11.16 7.41 0.56
C LEU A 175 9.98 7.33 -0.41
N LYS A 176 10.12 6.50 -1.45
CA LYS A 176 9.06 6.21 -2.42
C LYS A 176 8.45 4.85 -2.06
N LEU A 177 7.18 4.81 -1.68
CA LEU A 177 6.48 3.56 -1.41
C LEU A 177 5.50 3.22 -2.52
N ARG A 178 5.38 1.93 -2.82
CA ARG A 178 4.26 1.32 -3.54
C ARG A 178 3.56 0.34 -2.61
N VAL A 179 2.27 0.57 -2.39
CA VAL A 179 1.43 -0.30 -1.57
C VAL A 179 0.35 -0.91 -2.44
N THR A 180 0.30 -2.24 -2.51
CA THR A 180 -0.77 -2.97 -3.18
C THR A 180 -1.64 -3.63 -2.12
N TYR A 181 -2.93 -3.30 -2.11
CA TYR A 181 -3.94 -3.79 -1.16
C TYR A 181 -5.10 -4.45 -1.89
N GLY A 182 -5.52 -5.64 -1.45
CA GLY A 182 -6.72 -6.31 -1.97
C GLY A 182 -7.98 -5.98 -1.16
N ILE A 183 -8.93 -5.26 -1.78
CA ILE A 183 -10.25 -4.99 -1.17
C ILE A 183 -10.98 -6.31 -0.95
N PRO A 184 -11.37 -6.66 0.30
CA PRO A 184 -12.01 -7.93 0.61
C PRO A 184 -13.43 -8.02 0.02
N GLU A 185 -13.89 -9.23 -0.32
CA GLU A 185 -15.24 -9.49 -0.85
C GLU A 185 -16.34 -8.90 0.07
N LYS A 186 -16.16 -8.97 1.40
CA LYS A 186 -17.08 -8.41 2.40
C LYS A 186 -17.32 -6.90 2.30
N LYS A 187 -16.47 -6.16 1.58
CA LYS A 187 -16.57 -4.70 1.34
C LYS A 187 -17.04 -4.38 -0.08
N GLN A 188 -17.43 -5.39 -0.85
CA GLN A 188 -17.97 -5.29 -2.20
C GLN A 188 -19.47 -5.57 -2.17
N LEU A 189 -20.20 -5.03 -3.13
CA LEU A 189 -21.61 -5.35 -3.32
C LEU A 189 -21.77 -6.81 -3.76
N PRO A 190 -22.74 -7.55 -3.22
CA PRO A 190 -23.02 -8.91 -3.69
C PRO A 190 -23.37 -8.88 -5.17
N LEU A 191 -23.01 -9.95 -5.90
CA LEU A 191 -23.15 -10.11 -7.36
C LEU A 191 -22.24 -9.20 -8.19
N VAL A 192 -22.26 -7.88 -7.95
CA VAL A 192 -21.43 -6.93 -8.71
C VAL A 192 -19.94 -7.10 -8.38
N GLY A 193 -19.57 -7.28 -7.12
CA GLY A 193 -18.18 -7.56 -6.73
C GLY A 193 -17.60 -8.78 -7.43
N ARG A 194 -18.39 -9.87 -7.50
CA ARG A 194 -18.01 -11.11 -8.21
C ARG A 194 -17.87 -10.91 -9.71
N PHE A 195 -18.78 -10.12 -10.31
CA PHE A 195 -18.66 -9.75 -11.72
C PHE A 195 -17.39 -8.94 -11.97
N TYR A 196 -17.06 -7.98 -11.09
CA TYR A 196 -15.84 -7.18 -11.20
C TYR A 196 -14.57 -8.05 -11.10
N THR A 197 -14.47 -8.93 -10.10
CA THR A 197 -13.28 -9.80 -9.96
C THR A 197 -13.17 -10.79 -11.11
N TRP A 198 -14.29 -11.35 -11.60
CA TRP A 198 -14.33 -12.16 -12.81
C TRP A 198 -13.84 -11.38 -14.03
N ALA A 199 -14.34 -10.15 -14.22
CA ALA A 199 -13.94 -9.29 -15.34
C ALA A 199 -12.46 -8.93 -15.28
N LEU A 200 -11.93 -8.61 -14.09
CA LEU A 200 -10.50 -8.34 -13.88
C LEU A 200 -9.63 -9.53 -14.25
N GLY A 201 -10.04 -10.76 -13.86
CA GLY A 201 -9.34 -11.98 -14.25
C GLY A 201 -9.37 -12.22 -15.76
N LYS A 202 -10.52 -11.96 -16.42
CA LYS A 202 -10.65 -12.11 -17.89
C LYS A 202 -9.90 -11.07 -18.69
N LEU A 203 -9.79 -9.84 -18.17
CA LEU A 203 -9.06 -8.75 -18.80
C LEU A 203 -7.54 -8.80 -18.54
N GLY A 204 -7.06 -9.80 -17.77
CA GLY A 204 -5.64 -9.94 -17.46
C GLY A 204 -5.10 -8.83 -16.55
N ALA A 205 -5.94 -8.21 -15.72
CA ALA A 205 -5.53 -7.09 -14.86
C ALA A 205 -4.44 -7.43 -13.83
N GLY A 206 -4.18 -8.73 -13.60
CA GLY A 206 -3.10 -9.24 -12.76
C GLY A 206 -1.99 -9.97 -13.50
N ALA A 207 -2.02 -10.04 -14.85
CA ALA A 207 -1.13 -10.92 -15.63
C ALA A 207 0.36 -10.59 -15.44
N ASP A 208 0.69 -9.31 -15.25
CA ASP A 208 2.07 -8.85 -15.08
C ASP A 208 2.59 -8.96 -13.64
N ASP A 209 1.75 -9.37 -12.67
CA ASP A 209 2.10 -9.34 -11.25
C ASP A 209 1.46 -10.50 -10.48
N PRO A 210 2.22 -11.54 -10.10
CA PRO A 210 1.69 -12.72 -9.40
C PRO A 210 0.90 -12.40 -8.13
N PHE A 211 1.26 -11.31 -7.44
CA PHE A 211 0.53 -10.88 -6.24
C PHE A 211 -0.85 -10.33 -6.58
N LYS A 212 -0.97 -9.51 -7.63
CA LYS A 212 -2.27 -9.01 -8.09
C LYS A 212 -3.14 -10.16 -8.59
N GLN A 213 -2.55 -11.14 -9.28
CA GLN A 213 -3.26 -12.32 -9.72
C GLN A 213 -3.80 -13.12 -8.52
N ALA A 214 -2.97 -13.37 -7.50
CA ALA A 214 -3.39 -14.06 -6.28
C ALA A 214 -4.52 -13.31 -5.54
N LEU A 215 -4.52 -11.97 -5.55
CA LEU A 215 -5.62 -11.17 -5.01
C LEU A 215 -6.92 -11.39 -5.79
N ILE A 216 -6.86 -11.36 -7.13
CA ILE A 216 -8.03 -11.58 -7.99
C ILE A 216 -8.59 -13.00 -7.80
N ASP A 217 -7.72 -14.01 -7.72
CA ASP A 217 -8.10 -15.41 -7.47
C ASP A 217 -8.74 -15.57 -6.08
N ALA A 218 -8.31 -14.78 -5.10
CA ALA A 218 -8.92 -14.67 -3.78
C ALA A 218 -10.19 -13.78 -3.74
N HIS A 219 -10.76 -13.41 -4.89
CA HIS A 219 -11.94 -12.54 -5.03
C HIS A 219 -11.75 -11.15 -4.39
N ARG A 220 -10.52 -10.65 -4.37
CA ARG A 220 -10.18 -9.31 -3.90
C ARG A 220 -9.89 -8.39 -5.08
N ILE A 221 -10.34 -7.14 -4.97
CA ILE A 221 -10.05 -6.12 -5.99
C ILE A 221 -8.69 -5.47 -5.65
N PRO A 222 -7.65 -5.62 -6.48
CA PRO A 222 -6.34 -5.05 -6.21
C PRO A 222 -6.37 -3.53 -6.39
N VAL A 223 -5.78 -2.83 -5.42
CA VAL A 223 -5.64 -1.38 -5.42
C VAL A 223 -4.20 -1.02 -5.12
N VAL A 224 -3.59 -0.22 -6.00
CA VAL A 224 -2.19 0.21 -5.87
C VAL A 224 -2.13 1.67 -5.47
N SER A 225 -1.40 2.02 -4.42
CA SER A 225 -1.12 3.39 -4.00
C SER A 225 0.38 3.69 -4.01
N HIS A 226 0.73 4.91 -4.39
CA HIS A 226 2.09 5.40 -4.42
C HIS A 226 2.20 6.67 -3.58
N VAL A 227 3.30 6.81 -2.87
CA VAL A 227 3.63 8.04 -2.15
C VAL A 227 5.11 8.28 -2.17
N VAL A 228 5.50 9.55 -2.12
CA VAL A 228 6.87 10.01 -2.02
C VAL A 228 6.97 11.00 -0.87
N VAL A 229 7.87 10.75 0.07
CA VAL A 229 8.20 11.68 1.15
C VAL A 229 9.70 11.83 1.28
N ARG A 230 10.18 12.95 1.80
CA ARG A 230 11.60 13.12 2.17
C ARG A 230 11.89 12.28 3.42
N MET A 231 13.04 11.63 3.43
CA MET A 231 13.58 11.04 4.65
C MET A 231 13.81 12.14 5.70
N GLN A 232 13.60 11.79 6.97
CA GLN A 232 13.82 12.65 8.15
C GLN A 232 14.76 11.96 9.16
N SER A 233 15.31 10.82 8.77
CA SER A 233 16.26 9.98 9.50
C SER A 233 17.13 9.29 8.46
N ASP A 234 18.29 8.81 8.89
CA ASP A 234 19.19 8.10 7.98
C ASP A 234 18.55 6.79 7.51
N ALA A 235 18.54 6.51 6.21
CA ALA A 235 17.94 5.27 5.73
C ALA A 235 18.85 4.08 6.09
N ILE A 236 18.28 2.99 6.59
CA ILE A 236 19.01 1.72 6.84
C ILE A 236 18.48 0.67 5.87
N ARG A 237 19.39 -0.04 5.17
CA ARG A 237 19.02 -1.07 4.20
C ARG A 237 18.16 -2.14 4.86
N ASN A 238 17.10 -2.57 4.19
CA ASN A 238 16.27 -3.70 4.63
C ASN A 238 15.63 -4.44 3.46
N ALA A 239 15.13 -5.64 3.72
CA ALA A 239 14.57 -6.54 2.70
C ALA A 239 13.30 -6.04 2.00
N ALA A 240 12.63 -4.98 2.50
CA ALA A 240 11.47 -4.40 1.81
C ALA A 240 11.88 -3.41 0.70
N MET A 241 13.17 -3.05 0.64
CA MET A 241 13.74 -2.21 -0.41
C MET A 241 13.92 -3.02 -1.68
N VAL A 242 13.33 -2.50 -2.74
CA VAL A 242 13.33 -3.10 -4.05
C VAL A 242 14.71 -2.89 -4.67
N SER A 243 15.30 -3.97 -5.19
CA SER A 243 16.48 -3.88 -6.07
C SER A 243 16.00 -3.32 -7.40
N ASN A 244 16.48 -2.16 -7.79
CA ASN A 244 16.18 -1.58 -9.08
C ASN A 244 17.47 -0.92 -9.59
N PRO A 245 18.33 -1.72 -10.24
CA PRO A 245 19.55 -1.21 -10.84
C PRO A 245 19.21 -0.09 -11.82
N GLY A 246 19.89 1.03 -11.67
CA GLY A 246 19.75 2.20 -12.53
C GLY A 246 20.30 1.98 -13.95
N PRO A 247 20.49 3.06 -14.72
CA PRO A 247 20.95 3.01 -16.12
C PRO A 247 22.30 2.34 -16.37
N GLY A 248 22.99 1.82 -15.34
CA GLY A 248 24.11 0.90 -15.47
C GLY A 248 23.82 -0.39 -16.26
N ASN A 249 22.58 -0.57 -16.76
CA ASN A 249 22.10 -1.61 -17.68
C ASN A 249 21.43 -1.05 -18.97
N ASP A 250 21.98 -0.02 -19.61
CA ASP A 250 21.52 0.52 -20.91
C ASP A 250 20.04 0.96 -20.97
N GLY A 251 19.50 1.46 -19.85
CA GLY A 251 18.16 2.06 -19.83
C GLY A 251 17.01 1.09 -20.11
N ARG A 252 17.18 -0.20 -19.83
CA ARG A 252 16.09 -1.19 -19.82
C ARG A 252 15.61 -1.42 -18.38
N PRO A 253 14.46 -0.85 -17.97
CA PRO A 253 13.88 -1.16 -16.67
C PRO A 253 13.55 -2.67 -16.64
N VAL A 254 14.05 -3.38 -15.65
CA VAL A 254 13.70 -4.79 -15.41
C VAL A 254 12.74 -4.81 -14.22
N ASP A 255 11.65 -5.57 -14.34
CA ASP A 255 10.73 -5.81 -13.23
C ASP A 255 11.54 -6.45 -12.07
N PRO A 256 11.61 -5.82 -10.90
CA PRO A 256 12.52 -6.22 -9.83
C PRO A 256 12.17 -7.56 -9.15
N GLY A 257 11.16 -8.27 -9.65
CA GLY A 257 10.68 -9.52 -9.10
C GLY A 257 9.93 -9.33 -7.78
N PRO A 258 9.25 -10.38 -7.30
CA PRO A 258 8.58 -10.34 -6.01
C PRO A 258 9.62 -10.28 -4.87
N PRO A 259 9.45 -9.40 -3.87
CA PRO A 259 10.32 -9.39 -2.70
C PRO A 259 10.23 -10.72 -1.94
N ALA A 260 11.30 -11.06 -1.21
CA ALA A 260 11.35 -12.27 -0.38
C ALA A 260 10.15 -12.37 0.58
N SER A 261 9.69 -13.60 0.83
CA SER A 261 8.56 -13.88 1.71
C SER A 261 8.75 -13.27 3.09
N SER A 262 7.66 -12.69 3.62
CA SER A 262 7.66 -11.96 4.88
C SER A 262 7.99 -12.86 6.07
N PRO A 263 9.02 -12.59 6.87
CA PRO A 263 9.12 -13.15 8.21
C PRO A 263 8.00 -12.58 9.10
N SER A 264 7.55 -13.37 10.07
CA SER A 264 6.58 -12.94 11.08
C SER A 264 7.07 -11.70 11.84
N LEU A 265 6.17 -10.75 12.08
CA LEU A 265 6.48 -9.50 12.79
C LEU A 265 6.81 -9.78 14.28
N PRO A 266 7.70 -8.97 14.90
CA PRO A 266 7.89 -8.98 16.35
C PRO A 266 6.61 -8.62 17.10
N THR A 267 6.39 -9.23 18.26
CA THR A 267 5.24 -9.07 19.16
C THR A 267 5.32 -7.77 19.97
N CYS A 268 5.23 -6.61 19.31
CA CYS A 268 4.86 -5.37 20.01
C CYS A 268 3.35 -5.11 19.84
N PRO A 269 2.59 -4.89 20.92
CA PRO A 269 1.20 -4.46 20.81
C PRO A 269 1.15 -3.05 20.20
N TRP A 270 0.40 -2.88 19.11
CA TRP A 270 0.29 -1.62 18.37
C TRP A 270 -0.28 -0.43 19.18
N TRP A 271 -0.90 -0.70 20.34
CA TRP A 271 -1.48 0.27 21.27
C TRP A 271 -0.48 0.84 22.29
N ASP A 272 0.71 0.24 22.41
CA ASP A 272 1.73 0.70 23.35
C ASP A 272 2.74 1.61 22.63
N PRO A 273 2.70 2.94 22.86
CA PRO A 273 3.65 3.88 22.28
C PRO A 273 5.07 3.76 22.87
N SER A 274 5.22 3.04 23.99
CA SER A 274 6.50 2.81 24.68
C SER A 274 7.20 1.51 24.29
N CYS A 275 6.53 0.63 23.53
CA CYS A 275 7.13 -0.62 23.05
C CYS A 275 8.29 -0.31 22.08
N SER A 276 9.50 -0.61 22.52
CA SER A 276 10.74 -0.53 21.74
C SER A 276 11.30 -1.94 21.56
N ILE A 277 11.79 -2.24 20.36
CA ILE A 277 12.42 -3.53 20.06
C ILE A 277 13.84 -3.43 20.62
N CYS A 278 14.16 -4.19 21.67
CA CYS A 278 15.51 -4.31 22.21
C CYS A 278 16.37 -4.98 21.10
N THR A 279 17.52 -4.39 20.74
CA THR A 279 18.33 -4.74 19.53
C THR A 279 19.02 -6.11 19.60
N ASP A 280 18.73 -6.92 20.63
CA ASP A 280 19.38 -8.20 20.91
C ASP A 280 18.45 -9.42 20.84
N GLY A 281 17.16 -9.24 20.50
CA GLY A 281 16.24 -10.36 20.32
C GLY A 281 15.77 -11.06 21.60
N SER A 282 15.91 -10.42 22.77
CA SER A 282 15.43 -10.95 24.06
C SER A 282 13.94 -10.66 24.33
N ASP A 283 13.26 -11.55 25.07
CA ASP A 283 11.85 -11.42 25.46
C ASP A 283 11.52 -10.12 26.23
N VAL A 284 10.31 -9.60 25.96
CA VAL A 284 9.73 -8.27 26.29
C VAL A 284 9.63 -7.97 27.81
N GLY A 285 10.04 -8.88 28.70
CA GLY A 285 9.85 -8.78 30.15
C GLY A 285 11.01 -8.21 30.98
N LYS A 286 12.15 -7.83 30.37
CA LYS A 286 13.37 -7.43 31.13
C LYS A 286 13.99 -6.08 30.77
N CYS A 287 13.37 -5.28 29.89
CA CYS A 287 13.89 -3.95 29.58
C CYS A 287 13.41 -2.95 30.67
N GLU A 288 14.03 -2.95 31.86
CA GLU A 288 13.87 -1.86 32.85
C GLU A 288 14.66 -0.63 32.39
N PRO A 289 14.04 0.56 32.28
CA PRO A 289 14.80 1.78 32.04
C PRO A 289 15.59 2.14 33.29
N LYS A 290 16.93 2.07 33.22
CA LYS A 290 17.79 2.66 34.25
C LYS A 290 17.58 4.18 34.23
N PRO A 291 17.07 4.80 35.31
CA PRO A 291 16.86 6.25 35.33
C PRO A 291 18.21 6.98 35.18
N PRO A 292 18.22 8.16 34.54
CA PRO A 292 19.44 8.96 34.43
C PRO A 292 19.92 9.35 35.84
N SER A 293 21.13 8.90 36.18
CA SER A 293 21.87 9.35 37.36
C SER A 293 22.25 10.82 37.15
N CYS A 294 21.45 11.75 37.69
CA CYS A 294 21.89 13.12 37.88
C CYS A 294 22.98 13.13 38.95
N GLY A 295 24.23 13.38 38.53
CA GLY A 295 25.35 13.60 39.44
C GLY A 295 25.11 14.88 40.26
N GLY A 296 25.18 14.75 41.58
CA GLY A 296 25.21 15.89 42.49
C GLY A 296 26.60 16.52 42.51
N HIS A 297 26.63 17.85 42.38
CA HIS A 297 27.64 18.68 43.02
C HIS A 297 27.36 18.78 44.52
#